data_AF-A0A8C5NWS5-F1
#
_entry.id   AF-A0A8C5NWS5-F1
#
_cell.length_a   1.000
_cell.length_b   1.000
_cell.length_c   1.000
_cell.angle_alpha   90.00
_cell.angle_beta   90.00
_cell.angle_gamma   90.00
#
_symmetry.space_group_name_H-M   'P 1'
#
loop_
_entity.id
_entity.type
_entity.pdbx_description
1 polymer ?
#
loop_
_entity_poly.entity_id
_entity_poly.type
_entity_poly.pdbx_seq_one_letter_code
_entity_poly.pdbx_strand_id
1 'polypeptide(L)'
;WLDIFLSQSVISQAMQLVARHRAKGEVQNCLRAFLCWEKNAPVDVGIMVSKLLLTVQLCPKTEFQSSEKFGEDLSDSIWEYVLAIDLLCCHQKWVWTHDHVISKELWPVMDKWVKFRKGHVNITYTPDVIVASILRLIGRLGQLGLKEGFPTAVRNISSVIGMFIQHARDEDIPWGIQLAAVYALCELSPSNPAEISKILEAWRRETSNSVPSAVISCLEEVDSLSTGDSDP
;
A
#
# COMPACT_ATOMS: atom_id res chain seq x y z
N TRP A 1 19.46 12.41 -12.01
CA TRP A 1 19.61 12.36 -10.53
C TRP A 1 19.39 13.72 -9.88
N LEU A 2 20.03 14.79 -10.36
CA LEU A 2 19.86 16.15 -9.83
C LEU A 2 18.38 16.59 -9.84
N ASP A 3 17.71 16.44 -10.98
CA ASP A 3 16.29 16.82 -11.14
C ASP A 3 15.35 16.03 -10.23
N ILE A 4 15.70 14.77 -9.92
CA ILE A 4 14.90 13.91 -9.05
C ILE A 4 14.96 14.42 -7.61
N PHE A 5 16.15 14.68 -7.07
CA PHE A 5 16.33 15.15 -5.70
C PHE A 5 15.97 16.62 -5.50
N LEU A 6 16.08 17.46 -6.52
CA LEU A 6 15.71 18.88 -6.44
C LEU A 6 14.23 19.14 -6.72
N SER A 7 13.51 18.15 -7.26
CA SER A 7 12.07 18.25 -7.40
C SER A 7 11.43 18.48 -6.03
N GLN A 8 10.41 19.34 -5.98
CA GLN A 8 9.63 19.63 -4.77
C GLN A 8 8.53 18.58 -4.53
N SER A 9 8.69 17.41 -5.15
CA SER A 9 7.75 16.31 -5.12
C SER A 9 7.78 15.61 -3.75
N VAL A 10 6.69 14.95 -3.38
CA VAL A 10 6.57 14.28 -2.08
C VAL A 10 7.55 13.10 -1.98
N ILE A 11 7.70 12.34 -3.06
CA ILE A 11 8.68 11.24 -3.11
C ILE A 11 10.12 11.76 -2.98
N SER A 12 10.43 12.90 -3.61
CA SER A 12 11.75 13.55 -3.48
C SER A 12 12.04 13.96 -2.03
N GLN A 13 11.06 14.54 -1.34
CA GLN A 13 11.20 14.89 0.09
C GLN A 13 11.46 13.64 0.94
N ALA A 14 10.75 12.54 0.70
CA ALA A 14 10.97 11.27 1.38
C ALA A 14 12.37 10.69 1.09
N MET A 15 12.82 10.72 -0.17
CA MET A 15 14.16 10.30 -0.58
C MET A 15 15.26 11.10 0.11
N GLN A 16 15.13 12.43 0.13
CA GLN A 16 16.08 13.30 0.82
C GLN A 16 16.13 13.01 2.31
N LEU A 17 14.98 12.75 2.94
CA LEU A 17 14.91 12.43 4.35
C LEU A 17 15.64 11.12 4.66
N VAL A 18 15.37 10.06 3.90
CA VAL A 18 16.07 8.76 4.06
C VAL A 18 17.57 8.91 3.79
N ALA A 19 17.95 9.64 2.75
CA ALA A 19 19.36 9.90 2.44
C ALA A 19 20.05 10.63 3.60
N ARG A 20 19.39 11.59 4.24
CA ARG A 20 19.92 12.34 5.38
C ARG A 20 20.16 11.45 6.60
N HIS A 21 19.26 10.51 6.87
CA HIS A 21 19.39 9.57 7.99
C HIS A 21 20.42 8.46 7.73
N ARG A 22 20.63 8.07 6.46
CA ARG A 22 21.57 7.00 6.10
C ARG A 22 22.99 7.48 5.83
N ALA A 23 23.17 8.69 5.31
CA ALA A 23 24.48 9.22 4.95
C ALA A 23 25.36 9.45 6.20
N LYS A 24 26.61 9.03 6.13
CA LYS A 24 27.61 9.18 7.20
C LYS A 24 28.92 9.72 6.63
N GLY A 25 29.70 10.43 7.46
CA GLY A 25 31.04 10.93 7.10
C GLY A 25 31.03 11.83 5.87
N GLU A 26 32.00 11.63 4.98
CA GLU A 26 32.18 12.46 3.77
C GLU A 26 30.96 12.46 2.84
N VAL A 27 30.26 11.32 2.71
CA VAL A 27 29.04 11.25 1.90
C VAL A 27 27.97 12.20 2.42
N GLN A 28 27.85 12.32 3.75
CA GLN A 28 26.92 13.27 4.38
C GLN A 28 27.33 14.72 4.10
N ASN A 29 28.63 15.03 4.14
CA ASN A 29 29.14 16.37 3.84
C ASN A 29 28.88 16.74 2.37
N CYS A 30 29.15 15.84 1.43
CA CYS A 30 28.90 16.04 0.01
C CYS A 30 27.41 16.26 -0.27
N LEU A 31 26.53 15.39 0.26
CA LEU A 31 25.08 15.52 0.06
C LEU A 31 24.53 16.80 0.70
N ARG A 32 25.03 17.19 1.87
CA ARG A 32 24.64 18.45 2.51
C ARG A 32 24.99 19.66 1.65
N ALA A 33 26.19 19.70 1.08
CA ALA A 33 26.62 20.78 0.19
C ALA A 33 25.83 20.76 -1.13
N PHE A 34 25.63 19.58 -1.72
CA PHE A 34 24.97 19.43 -3.01
C PHE A 34 23.46 19.71 -2.98
N LEU A 35 22.77 19.31 -1.90
CA LEU A 35 21.32 19.48 -1.72
C LEU A 35 20.96 20.66 -0.83
N CYS A 36 21.94 21.50 -0.47
CA CYS A 36 21.77 22.68 0.38
C CYS A 36 21.02 22.39 1.71
N TRP A 37 21.30 21.26 2.36
CA TRP A 37 20.61 20.90 3.61
C TRP A 37 21.00 21.82 4.77
N GLU A 38 20.00 22.33 5.49
CA GLU A 38 20.21 23.06 6.75
C GLU A 38 20.83 22.17 7.83
N LYS A 39 21.67 22.77 8.69
CA LYS A 39 22.42 22.04 9.74
C LYS A 39 21.53 21.34 10.79
N ASN A 40 20.30 21.81 11.02
CA ASN A 40 19.55 21.52 12.26
C ASN A 40 18.13 20.94 12.09
N ALA A 41 17.72 20.44 10.93
CA ALA A 41 16.39 19.87 10.79
C ALA A 41 16.42 18.35 10.56
N PRO A 42 16.63 17.52 11.60
CA PRO A 42 16.19 16.14 11.53
C PRO A 42 14.66 16.17 11.61
N VAL A 43 14.00 16.12 10.46
CA VAL A 43 12.58 15.77 10.42
C VAL A 43 12.50 14.32 10.88
N ASP A 44 11.68 14.06 11.89
CA ASP A 44 11.42 12.69 12.32
C ASP A 44 10.67 11.95 11.22
N VAL A 45 11.16 10.77 10.84
CA VAL A 45 10.56 9.98 9.76
C VAL A 45 9.15 9.52 10.12
N GLY A 46 8.87 9.21 11.39
CA GLY A 46 7.53 8.86 11.86
C GLY A 46 6.55 10.02 11.79
N ILE A 47 6.98 11.23 12.14
CA ILE A 47 6.19 12.46 11.95
C ILE A 47 5.89 12.68 10.47
N MET A 48 6.87 12.49 9.58
CA MET A 48 6.66 12.63 8.15
C MET A 48 5.66 11.60 7.62
N VAL A 49 5.78 10.32 8.01
CA VAL A 49 4.81 9.28 7.65
C VAL A 49 3.39 9.66 8.10
N SER A 50 3.24 10.09 9.36
CA SER A 50 1.93 10.50 9.92
C SER A 50 1.33 11.67 9.15
N LYS A 51 2.15 12.66 8.79
CA LYS A 51 1.73 13.81 7.97
C LYS A 51 1.24 13.37 6.59
N LEU A 52 1.99 12.49 5.90
CA LEU A 52 1.62 12.02 4.57
C LEU A 52 0.34 11.18 4.60
N LEU A 53 0.19 10.30 5.61
CA LEU A 53 -1.04 9.53 5.82
C LEU A 53 -2.25 10.43 6.03
N LEU A 54 -2.11 11.48 6.85
CA LEU A 54 -3.16 12.46 7.05
C LEU A 54 -3.49 13.20 5.74
N THR A 55 -2.49 13.56 4.93
CA THR A 55 -2.73 14.17 3.62
C THR A 55 -3.51 13.26 2.68
N VAL A 56 -3.20 11.96 2.63
CA VAL A 56 -3.98 10.98 1.86
C VAL A 56 -5.42 10.89 2.37
N GLN A 57 -5.63 10.86 3.69
CA GLN A 57 -6.96 10.79 4.30
C GLN A 57 -7.80 12.07 4.16
N LEU A 58 -7.17 13.22 3.92
CA LEU A 58 -7.83 14.50 3.69
C LEU A 58 -7.87 14.88 2.20
N CYS A 59 -7.52 13.95 1.30
CA CYS A 59 -7.39 14.23 -0.12
C CYS A 59 -8.69 14.81 -0.70
N PRO A 60 -8.64 15.96 -1.38
CA PRO A 60 -9.82 16.56 -2.00
C PRO A 60 -10.25 15.80 -3.26
N LYS A 61 -9.34 15.01 -3.88
CA LYS A 61 -9.67 14.14 -5.01
C LYS A 61 -10.21 12.82 -4.47
N THR A 62 -11.49 12.61 -4.67
CA THR A 62 -12.24 11.44 -4.19
C THR A 62 -12.60 10.46 -5.29
N GLU A 63 -12.10 10.66 -6.51
CA GLU A 63 -12.46 9.89 -7.71
C GLU A 63 -11.34 8.94 -8.15
N PHE A 64 -11.74 7.75 -8.59
CA PHE A 64 -10.84 6.79 -9.22
C PHE A 64 -10.40 7.28 -10.60
N GLN A 65 -9.16 6.94 -10.98
CA GLN A 65 -8.67 7.14 -12.32
C GLN A 65 -8.88 5.86 -13.12
N SER A 66 -9.46 5.99 -14.32
CA SER A 66 -9.58 4.85 -15.23
C SER A 66 -8.24 4.54 -15.90
N SER A 67 -7.89 3.27 -15.94
CA SER A 67 -6.69 2.73 -16.57
C SER A 67 -7.06 1.52 -17.43
N GLU A 68 -6.62 1.50 -18.68
CA GLU A 68 -6.79 0.34 -19.56
C GLU A 68 -6.11 -0.92 -19.00
N LYS A 69 -4.96 -0.72 -18.33
CA LYS A 69 -4.17 -1.82 -17.76
C LYS A 69 -4.66 -2.22 -16.38
N PHE A 70 -4.98 -1.25 -15.53
CA PHE A 70 -5.24 -1.48 -14.12
C PHE A 70 -6.73 -1.43 -13.71
N GLY A 71 -7.63 -0.98 -14.59
CA GLY A 71 -9.04 -0.74 -14.25
C GLY A 71 -9.22 0.58 -13.50
N GLU A 72 -10.12 0.62 -12.52
CA GLU A 72 -10.21 1.75 -11.59
C GLU A 72 -9.04 1.71 -10.60
N ASP A 73 -8.20 2.75 -10.62
CA ASP A 73 -7.01 2.83 -9.78
C ASP A 73 -6.82 4.25 -9.19
N LEU A 74 -5.79 4.41 -8.36
CA LEU A 74 -5.40 5.67 -7.77
C LEU A 74 -4.83 6.62 -8.83
N SER A 75 -5.04 7.92 -8.62
CA SER A 75 -4.38 8.93 -9.45
C SER A 75 -2.87 8.96 -9.23
N ASP A 76 -2.11 9.42 -10.23
CA ASP A 76 -0.65 9.60 -10.13
C ASP A 76 -0.24 10.37 -8.87
N SER A 77 -1.00 11.41 -8.52
CA SER A 77 -0.76 12.19 -7.31
C SER A 77 -0.88 11.38 -6.03
N ILE A 78 -1.86 10.47 -5.95
CA ILE A 78 -2.05 9.60 -4.77
C ILE A 78 -0.97 8.52 -4.74
N TRP A 79 -0.63 7.95 -5.90
CA TRP A 79 0.47 7.00 -6.04
C TRP A 79 1.80 7.58 -5.53
N GLU A 80 2.07 8.86 -5.76
CA GLU A 80 3.26 9.51 -5.22
C GLU A 80 3.31 9.48 -3.68
N TYR A 81 2.19 9.74 -3.00
CA TYR A 81 2.11 9.62 -1.54
C TYR A 81 2.31 8.19 -1.07
N VAL A 82 1.67 7.22 -1.74
CA VAL A 82 1.82 5.78 -1.42
C VAL A 82 3.29 5.37 -1.51
N LEU A 83 3.99 5.74 -2.58
CA LEU A 83 5.41 5.43 -2.77
C LEU A 83 6.31 6.15 -1.75
N ALA A 84 5.98 7.39 -1.39
CA ALA A 84 6.73 8.14 -0.39
C ALA A 84 6.60 7.50 1.00
N ILE A 85 5.40 7.09 1.39
CA ILE A 85 5.15 6.40 2.67
C ILE A 85 5.84 5.03 2.69
N ASP A 86 5.75 4.26 1.61
CA ASP A 86 6.43 2.97 1.44
C ASP A 86 7.96 3.10 1.65
N LEU A 87 8.58 4.10 1.00
CA LEU A 87 10.01 4.38 1.16
C LEU A 87 10.40 4.70 2.61
N LEU A 88 9.61 5.53 3.29
CA LEU A 88 9.85 5.91 4.69
C LEU A 88 9.66 4.73 5.64
N CYS A 89 8.64 3.89 5.41
CA CYS A 89 8.42 2.67 6.19
C CYS A 89 9.54 1.64 5.98
N CYS A 90 10.02 1.47 4.74
CA CYS A 90 11.20 0.67 4.44
C CYS A 90 12.45 1.13 5.19
N HIS A 91 12.57 2.44 5.48
CA HIS A 91 13.63 2.96 6.33
C HIS A 91 13.43 2.56 7.81
N GLN A 92 12.19 2.59 8.29
CA GLN A 92 11.82 2.27 9.69
C GLN A 92 11.75 0.79 10.03
N LYS A 93 11.78 -0.11 9.03
CA LYS A 93 11.73 -1.57 9.19
C LYS A 93 10.35 -2.11 9.54
N TRP A 94 10.20 -3.42 9.38
CA TRP A 94 8.92 -4.12 9.46
C TRP A 94 8.23 -3.93 10.81
N VAL A 95 8.91 -4.19 11.93
CA VAL A 95 8.29 -4.15 13.26
C VAL A 95 7.67 -2.78 13.52
N TRP A 96 8.41 -1.70 13.25
CA TRP A 96 7.87 -0.35 13.40
C TRP A 96 6.70 -0.09 12.45
N THR A 97 6.84 -0.47 11.18
CA THR A 97 5.81 -0.29 10.13
C THR A 97 4.51 -1.02 10.47
N HIS A 98 4.61 -2.27 10.89
CA HIS A 98 3.48 -3.09 11.29
C HIS A 98 2.76 -2.48 12.50
N ASP A 99 3.51 -2.15 13.56
CA ASP A 99 2.94 -1.74 14.84
C ASP A 99 2.42 -0.31 14.85
N HIS A 100 3.03 0.58 14.07
CA HIS A 100 2.71 2.02 14.08
C HIS A 100 1.93 2.48 12.87
N VAL A 101 2.12 1.87 11.70
CA VAL A 101 1.44 2.30 10.47
C VAL A 101 0.27 1.37 10.17
N ILE A 102 0.54 0.08 9.91
CA ILE A 102 -0.51 -0.86 9.52
C ILE A 102 -1.56 -0.99 10.64
N SER A 103 -1.11 -1.27 11.86
CA SER A 103 -2.01 -1.56 12.98
C SER A 103 -2.74 -0.33 13.55
N LYS A 104 -2.06 0.83 13.62
CA LYS A 104 -2.58 2.02 14.31
C LYS A 104 -3.13 3.10 13.40
N GLU A 105 -2.77 3.12 12.11
CA GLU A 105 -3.21 4.16 11.17
C GLU A 105 -4.06 3.57 10.04
N LEU A 106 -3.60 2.50 9.38
CA LEU A 106 -4.24 1.95 8.19
C LEU A 106 -5.50 1.13 8.52
N TRP A 107 -5.39 0.15 9.42
CA TRP A 107 -6.52 -0.69 9.80
C TRP A 107 -7.69 0.09 10.42
N PRO A 108 -7.47 1.10 11.28
CA PRO A 108 -8.57 1.91 11.79
C PRO A 108 -9.37 2.64 10.71
N VAL A 109 -8.75 3.06 9.60
CA VAL A 109 -9.47 3.66 8.46
C VAL A 109 -10.39 2.63 7.80
N MET A 110 -9.89 1.41 7.57
CA MET A 110 -10.68 0.29 7.05
C MET A 110 -11.86 -0.06 7.96
N ASP A 111 -11.61 -0.22 9.26
CA ASP A 111 -12.63 -0.53 10.27
C ASP A 111 -13.72 0.56 10.31
N LYS A 112 -13.31 1.82 10.29
CA LYS A 112 -14.24 2.96 10.23
C LYS A 112 -15.11 2.91 8.97
N TRP A 113 -14.53 2.66 7.80
CA TRP A 113 -15.29 2.58 6.54
C TRP A 113 -16.28 1.39 6.55
N VAL A 114 -15.86 0.21 7.03
CA VAL A 114 -16.76 -0.95 7.17
C VAL A 114 -17.93 -0.63 8.12
N LYS A 115 -17.66 -0.02 9.28
CA LYS A 115 -18.69 0.38 10.25
C LYS A 115 -19.69 1.37 9.63
N PHE A 116 -19.21 2.34 8.84
CA PHE A 116 -20.07 3.27 8.12
C PHE A 116 -21.02 2.53 7.19
N ARG A 117 -20.51 1.61 6.35
CA ARG A 117 -21.34 0.86 5.40
C ARG A 117 -22.36 -0.06 6.08
N LYS A 118 -22.05 -0.57 7.27
CA LYS A 118 -22.97 -1.36 8.11
C LYS A 118 -24.02 -0.50 8.84
N GLY A 119 -24.08 0.81 8.59
CA GLY A 119 -25.08 1.70 9.15
C GLY A 119 -24.85 2.05 10.63
N HIS A 120 -23.62 1.91 11.13
CA HIS A 120 -23.32 2.33 12.51
C HIS A 120 -23.47 3.85 12.66
N VAL A 121 -24.09 4.27 13.77
CA VAL A 121 -24.38 5.68 14.05
C VAL A 121 -23.10 6.46 14.39
N ASN A 122 -23.05 7.75 14.05
CA ASN A 122 -21.93 8.67 14.34
C ASN A 122 -20.59 8.32 13.69
N ILE A 123 -20.60 7.48 12.65
CA ILE A 123 -19.40 7.24 11.83
C ILE A 123 -19.38 8.23 10.67
N THR A 124 -18.28 8.96 10.50
CA THR A 124 -18.12 9.84 9.34
C THR A 124 -17.79 9.02 8.11
N TYR A 125 -18.36 9.38 6.96
CA TYR A 125 -18.04 8.79 5.67
C TYR A 125 -16.53 8.89 5.36
N THR A 126 -15.98 7.82 4.80
CA THR A 126 -14.63 7.77 4.24
C THR A 126 -14.77 7.51 2.74
N PRO A 127 -14.27 8.38 1.86
CA PRO A 127 -14.31 8.15 0.42
C PRO A 127 -13.61 6.85 -0.01
N ASP A 128 -14.19 6.18 -1.01
CA ASP A 128 -13.73 4.87 -1.48
C ASP A 128 -12.29 4.88 -2.01
N VAL A 129 -11.86 5.97 -2.66
CA VAL A 129 -10.47 6.16 -3.10
C VAL A 129 -9.49 6.14 -1.94
N ILE A 130 -9.88 6.64 -0.77
CA ILE A 130 -9.02 6.61 0.41
C ILE A 130 -8.87 5.17 0.87
N VAL A 131 -9.97 4.40 0.93
CA VAL A 131 -9.95 2.98 1.28
C VAL A 131 -9.08 2.18 0.32
N ALA A 132 -9.21 2.42 -0.99
CA ALA A 132 -8.35 1.82 -2.00
C ALA A 132 -6.87 2.19 -1.79
N SER A 133 -6.58 3.45 -1.46
CA SER A 133 -5.21 3.91 -1.14
C SER A 133 -4.61 3.15 0.04
N ILE A 134 -5.42 2.93 1.09
CA ILE A 134 -5.03 2.16 2.27
C ILE A 134 -4.74 0.70 1.90
N LEU A 135 -5.62 0.05 1.13
CA LEU A 135 -5.42 -1.34 0.68
C LEU A 135 -4.14 -1.49 -0.17
N ARG A 136 -3.94 -0.60 -1.15
CA ARG A 136 -2.70 -0.59 -1.97
C ARG A 136 -1.47 -0.37 -1.10
N LEU A 137 -1.54 0.51 -0.11
CA LEU A 137 -0.43 0.73 0.81
C LEU A 137 -0.15 -0.50 1.69
N ILE A 138 -1.17 -1.17 2.24
CA ILE A 138 -0.99 -2.41 3.03
C ILE A 138 -0.29 -3.49 2.20
N GLY A 139 -0.70 -3.69 0.94
CA GLY A 139 -0.06 -4.66 0.03
C GLY A 139 1.45 -4.40 -0.11
N ARG A 140 1.82 -3.15 -0.42
CA ARG A 140 3.22 -2.73 -0.54
C ARG A 140 4.01 -2.88 0.75
N LEU A 141 3.45 -2.42 1.87
CA LEU A 141 4.12 -2.50 3.17
C LEU A 141 4.27 -3.96 3.63
N GLY A 142 3.33 -4.84 3.29
CA GLY A 142 3.46 -6.28 3.59
C GLY A 142 4.61 -6.95 2.85
N GLN A 143 4.99 -6.47 1.65
CA GLN A 143 6.20 -6.94 0.98
C GLN A 143 7.47 -6.67 1.80
N LEU A 144 7.51 -5.59 2.58
CA LEU A 144 8.62 -5.34 3.51
C LEU A 144 8.68 -6.45 4.56
N GLY A 145 7.54 -6.86 5.11
CA GLY A 145 7.47 -7.96 6.07
C GLY A 145 7.97 -9.28 5.48
N LEU A 146 7.62 -9.59 4.24
CA LEU A 146 8.14 -10.77 3.53
C LEU A 146 9.66 -10.71 3.38
N LYS A 147 10.18 -9.58 2.88
CA LYS A 147 11.62 -9.35 2.67
C LYS A 147 12.43 -9.40 3.97
N GLU A 148 11.82 -9.04 5.10
CA GLU A 148 12.48 -9.02 6.41
C GLU A 148 12.23 -10.30 7.24
N GLY A 149 11.58 -11.33 6.66
CA GLY A 149 11.45 -12.65 7.29
C GLY A 149 10.24 -12.82 8.21
N PHE A 150 9.15 -12.11 7.95
CA PHE A 150 7.90 -12.18 8.74
C PHE A 150 6.70 -12.75 7.96
N PRO A 151 6.83 -13.91 7.26
CA PRO A 151 5.78 -14.42 6.38
C PRO A 151 4.48 -14.76 7.13
N THR A 152 4.55 -15.20 8.39
CA THR A 152 3.35 -15.49 9.19
C THR A 152 2.52 -14.24 9.49
N ALA A 153 3.18 -13.11 9.81
CA ALA A 153 2.48 -11.86 10.05
C ALA A 153 1.82 -11.35 8.76
N VAL A 154 2.54 -11.45 7.64
CA VAL A 154 2.01 -11.08 6.32
C VAL A 154 0.86 -12.00 5.90
N ARG A 155 0.92 -13.29 6.21
CA ARG A 155 -0.17 -14.24 5.97
C ARG A 155 -1.45 -13.88 6.73
N ASN A 156 -1.33 -13.39 7.96
CA ASN A 156 -2.49 -12.93 8.74
C ASN A 156 -3.13 -11.70 8.07
N ILE A 157 -2.32 -10.76 7.58
CA ILE A 157 -2.79 -9.59 6.83
C ILE A 157 -3.50 -10.03 5.54
N SER A 158 -2.88 -10.90 4.75
CA SER A 158 -3.48 -11.38 3.49
C SER A 158 -4.76 -12.17 3.72
N SER A 159 -4.86 -12.91 4.83
CA SER A 159 -6.09 -13.62 5.20
C SER A 159 -7.24 -12.67 5.53
N VAL A 160 -6.99 -11.53 6.20
CA VAL A 160 -8.01 -10.51 6.46
C VAL A 160 -8.48 -9.87 5.15
N ILE A 161 -7.57 -9.51 4.25
CA ILE A 161 -7.93 -8.95 2.93
C ILE A 161 -8.65 -10.00 2.06
N GLY A 162 -8.23 -11.26 2.16
CA GLY A 162 -8.84 -12.39 1.48
C GLY A 162 -10.30 -12.61 1.89
N MET A 163 -10.55 -12.59 3.20
CA MET A 163 -11.92 -12.65 3.73
C MET A 163 -12.75 -11.46 3.27
N PHE A 164 -12.15 -10.27 3.22
CA PHE A 164 -12.82 -9.06 2.74
C PHE A 164 -13.28 -9.20 1.28
N ILE A 165 -12.41 -9.68 0.37
CA ILE A 165 -12.76 -9.79 -1.06
C ILE A 165 -13.75 -10.92 -1.34
N GLN A 166 -13.74 -12.00 -0.56
CA GLN A 166 -14.70 -13.10 -0.69
C GLN A 166 -16.16 -12.67 -0.45
N HIS A 167 -16.39 -11.64 0.37
CA HIS A 167 -17.73 -11.11 0.63
C HIS A 167 -18.06 -9.90 -0.25
N ALA A 168 -17.19 -9.57 -1.22
CA ALA A 168 -17.29 -8.28 -1.90
C ALA A 168 -18.56 -8.11 -2.73
N ARG A 169 -19.04 -9.19 -3.34
CA ARG A 169 -20.30 -9.18 -4.10
C ARG A 169 -21.50 -9.02 -3.18
N ASP A 170 -21.57 -9.82 -2.12
CA ASP A 170 -22.71 -9.83 -1.19
C ASP A 170 -22.84 -8.50 -0.42
N GLU A 171 -21.70 -7.86 -0.16
CA GLU A 171 -21.60 -6.59 0.54
C GLU A 171 -21.60 -5.38 -0.42
N ASP A 172 -21.83 -5.57 -1.72
CA ASP A 172 -21.85 -4.51 -2.75
C ASP A 172 -20.62 -3.57 -2.65
N ILE A 173 -19.42 -4.16 -2.61
CA ILE A 173 -18.17 -3.41 -2.50
C ILE A 173 -17.89 -2.67 -3.83
N PRO A 174 -17.58 -1.37 -3.81
CA PRO A 174 -17.21 -0.60 -5.00
C PRO A 174 -16.06 -1.25 -5.79
N TRP A 175 -16.15 -1.21 -7.12
CA TRP A 175 -15.23 -1.94 -7.99
C TRP A 175 -13.75 -1.55 -7.81
N GLY A 176 -13.43 -0.24 -7.76
CA GLY A 176 -12.08 0.22 -7.47
C GLY A 176 -11.52 -0.24 -6.12
N ILE A 177 -12.37 -0.46 -5.10
CA ILE A 177 -11.93 -1.04 -3.81
C ILE A 177 -11.64 -2.54 -3.97
N GLN A 178 -12.48 -3.27 -4.71
CA GLN A 178 -12.24 -4.68 -5.01
C GLN A 178 -10.90 -4.86 -5.73
N LEU A 179 -10.65 -4.06 -6.77
CA LEU A 179 -9.37 -4.07 -7.50
C LEU A 179 -8.20 -3.74 -6.58
N ALA A 180 -8.32 -2.75 -5.69
CA ALA A 180 -7.27 -2.42 -4.75
C ALA A 180 -6.96 -3.56 -3.77
N ALA A 181 -7.97 -4.27 -3.27
CA ALA A 181 -7.80 -5.46 -2.44
C ALA A 181 -7.14 -6.61 -3.21
N VAL A 182 -7.54 -6.84 -4.46
CA VAL A 182 -6.95 -7.86 -5.33
C VAL A 182 -5.48 -7.57 -5.58
N TYR A 183 -5.11 -6.34 -5.96
CA TYR A 183 -3.70 -6.00 -6.13
C TYR A 183 -2.90 -6.08 -4.82
N ALA A 184 -3.51 -5.77 -3.68
CA ALA A 184 -2.86 -5.99 -2.40
C ALA A 184 -2.61 -7.50 -2.17
N LEU A 185 -3.59 -8.37 -2.42
CA LEU A 185 -3.41 -9.82 -2.32
C LEU A 185 -2.34 -10.36 -3.27
N CYS A 186 -2.27 -9.85 -4.50
CA CYS A 186 -1.19 -10.12 -5.44
C CYS A 186 0.19 -9.85 -4.82
N GLU A 187 0.35 -8.67 -4.23
CA GLU A 187 1.60 -8.25 -3.60
C GLU A 187 1.95 -9.08 -2.35
N LEU A 188 0.95 -9.60 -1.65
CA LEU A 188 1.10 -10.42 -0.45
C LEU A 188 1.13 -11.93 -0.74
N SER A 189 0.95 -12.34 -2.00
CA SER A 189 0.87 -13.73 -2.44
C SER A 189 2.01 -14.62 -1.96
N PRO A 190 3.28 -14.19 -1.85
CA PRO A 190 4.35 -15.06 -1.38
C PRO A 190 4.20 -15.51 0.08
N SER A 191 3.26 -14.93 0.86
CA SER A 191 2.96 -15.38 2.22
C SER A 191 2.16 -16.70 2.29
N ASN A 192 1.36 -16.97 1.24
CA ASN A 192 0.47 -18.13 1.10
C ASN A 192 -0.10 -18.20 -0.33
N PRO A 193 0.70 -18.57 -1.35
CA PRO A 193 0.31 -18.43 -2.75
C PRO A 193 -0.89 -19.31 -3.14
N ALA A 194 -0.98 -20.54 -2.61
CA ALA A 194 -2.07 -21.46 -2.91
C ALA A 194 -3.45 -20.95 -2.44
N GLU A 195 -3.55 -20.46 -1.19
CA GLU A 195 -4.82 -19.93 -0.70
C GLU A 195 -5.19 -18.62 -1.39
N ILE A 196 -4.20 -17.77 -1.68
CA ILE A 196 -4.44 -16.49 -2.34
C ILE A 196 -4.89 -16.71 -3.80
N SER A 197 -4.26 -17.61 -4.54
CA SER A 197 -4.71 -18.04 -5.88
C SER A 197 -6.19 -18.45 -5.85
N LYS A 198 -6.54 -19.36 -4.93
CA LYS A 198 -7.92 -19.85 -4.79
C LYS A 198 -8.92 -18.72 -4.50
N ILE A 199 -8.57 -17.78 -3.62
CA ILE A 199 -9.40 -16.62 -3.30
C ILE A 199 -9.61 -15.74 -4.53
N LEU A 200 -8.54 -15.42 -5.25
CA LEU A 200 -8.60 -14.55 -6.41
C LEU A 200 -9.36 -15.19 -7.58
N GLU A 201 -9.21 -16.49 -7.81
CA GLU A 201 -9.97 -17.24 -8.82
C GLU A 201 -11.44 -17.43 -8.44
N ALA A 202 -11.79 -17.49 -7.15
CA ALA A 202 -13.18 -17.43 -6.71
C ALA A 202 -13.79 -16.06 -7.02
N TRP A 203 -13.12 -14.98 -6.60
CA TRP A 203 -13.56 -13.60 -6.88
C TRP A 203 -13.71 -13.34 -8.39
N ARG A 204 -12.75 -13.79 -9.20
CA ARG A 204 -12.76 -13.65 -10.67
C ARG A 204 -14.00 -14.29 -11.30
N ARG A 205 -14.44 -15.45 -10.81
CA ARG A 205 -15.63 -16.15 -11.33
C ARG A 205 -16.94 -15.50 -10.90
N GLU A 206 -16.94 -14.75 -9.81
CA GLU A 206 -18.14 -14.14 -9.25
C GLU A 206 -18.40 -12.71 -9.74
N THR A 207 -17.36 -11.97 -10.12
CA THR A 207 -17.51 -10.61 -10.62
C THR A 207 -18.15 -10.57 -12.01
N SER A 208 -19.07 -9.63 -12.21
CA SER A 208 -19.66 -9.34 -13.53
C SER A 208 -18.86 -8.28 -14.32
N ASN A 209 -17.86 -7.66 -13.69
CA ASN A 209 -17.02 -6.64 -14.32
C ASN A 209 -15.91 -7.27 -15.16
N SER A 210 -15.49 -6.56 -16.21
CA SER A 210 -14.33 -6.97 -16.99
C SER A 210 -13.06 -6.88 -16.12
N VAL A 211 -12.34 -7.99 -16.00
CA VAL A 211 -11.13 -8.07 -15.18
C VAL A 211 -9.96 -7.41 -15.92
N PRO A 212 -9.25 -6.43 -15.32
CA PRO A 212 -8.12 -5.76 -15.96
C PRO A 212 -6.97 -6.72 -16.31
N SER A 213 -6.24 -6.41 -17.39
CA SER A 213 -5.12 -7.26 -17.85
C SER A 213 -4.03 -7.43 -16.80
N ALA A 214 -3.75 -6.39 -15.98
CA ALA A 214 -2.79 -6.50 -14.90
C ALA A 214 -3.20 -7.50 -13.81
N VAL A 215 -4.50 -7.66 -13.54
CA VAL A 215 -5.00 -8.67 -12.60
C VAL A 215 -4.82 -10.07 -13.17
N ILE A 216 -5.07 -10.25 -14.47
CA ILE A 216 -4.86 -11.53 -15.15
C ILE A 216 -3.38 -11.94 -15.07
N SER A 217 -2.45 -11.03 -15.39
CA SER A 217 -1.02 -11.31 -15.27
C SER A 217 -0.61 -11.63 -13.83
N CYS A 218 -1.15 -10.91 -12.84
CA CYS A 218 -0.91 -11.25 -11.45
C CYS A 218 -1.38 -12.68 -11.11
N LEU A 219 -2.59 -13.06 -11.52
CA LEU A 219 -3.14 -14.39 -11.24
C LEU A 219 -2.22 -15.49 -11.77
N GLU A 220 -1.72 -15.33 -13.00
CA GLU A 220 -0.75 -16.25 -13.61
C GLU A 220 0.55 -16.33 -12.79
N GLU A 221 1.06 -15.19 -12.29
CA GLU A 221 2.23 -15.15 -11.42
C GLU A 221 1.97 -15.87 -10.07
N VAL A 222 0.82 -15.63 -9.43
CA VAL A 222 0.46 -16.29 -8.16
C VAL A 222 0.29 -17.79 -8.33
N ASP A 223 -0.32 -18.24 -9.42
CA ASP A 223 -0.48 -19.65 -9.74
C ASP A 223 0.88 -20.33 -9.96
N SER A 224 1.82 -19.64 -10.61
CA SER A 224 3.19 -20.15 -10.79
C SER A 224 3.92 -20.34 -9.45
N LEU A 225 3.71 -19.43 -8.49
CA LEU A 225 4.28 -19.55 -7.14
C LEU A 225 3.64 -20.72 -6.38
N SER A 226 2.34 -20.95 -6.56
CA SER A 226 1.63 -22.04 -5.87
C SER A 226 2.06 -23.43 -6.35
N THR A 227 2.48 -23.55 -7.60
CA THR A 227 2.94 -24.82 -8.20
C THR A 227 4.42 -25.09 -7.93
N GLY A 228 5.24 -24.04 -7.76
CA GLY A 228 6.68 -24.15 -7.46
C GLY A 228 7.02 -24.71 -6.07
N ASP A 229 6.11 -24.64 -5.09
CA ASP A 229 6.27 -25.26 -3.76
C ASP A 229 6.03 -26.79 -3.76
N SER A 230 5.83 -27.40 -4.94
CA SER A 230 5.47 -28.82 -5.11
C SER A 230 6.62 -29.74 -5.53
N ASP A 231 7.86 -29.25 -5.67
CA ASP A 231 9.00 -30.11 -6.03
C ASP A 231 9.75 -30.65 -4.78
N PRO A 232 9.97 -31.98 -4.68
CA PRO A 232 10.52 -32.66 -3.49
C PRO A 232 12.01 -32.45 -3.22
#